data_AF-G4HCM8-F1
#
_entry.id   AF-G4HCM8-F1
#
_cell.length_a   1.000
_cell.length_b   1.000
_cell.length_c   1.000
_cell.angle_alpha   90.00
_cell.angle_beta   90.00
_cell.angle_gamma   90.00
#
_symmetry.space_group_name_H-M   'P 1'
#
loop_
_entity.id
_entity.type
_entity.pdbx_description
1 polymer ?
#
loop_
_entity_poly.entity_id
_entity_poly.type
_entity_poly.pdbx_seq_one_letter_code
_entity_poly.pdbx_strand_id
1 'polypeptide(L)' 'MPFGNIGIGGLILILIIALIIFGPSKLPELGRAFGRTLSEFKGATRGLVNGDEENEDGKKDDAPKAAAAAGKQGS' A
#
# COMPACT_ATOMS: atom_id res chain seq x y z
N MET A 1 5.27 0.22 -36.82
CA MET A 1 5.86 1.23 -35.92
C MET A 1 6.02 0.62 -34.52
N PRO A 2 7.22 0.64 -33.90
CA PRO A 2 7.59 -0.28 -32.81
C PRO A 2 7.20 0.16 -31.38
N PHE A 3 6.40 1.23 -31.20
CA PHE A 3 6.16 1.82 -29.87
C PHE A 3 4.75 1.60 -29.30
N GLY A 4 3.87 0.88 -30.00
CA GLY A 4 2.48 0.67 -29.57
C GLY A 4 2.28 -0.31 -28.39
N ASN A 5 3.33 -1.03 -27.99
CA ASN A 5 3.26 -2.06 -26.94
C ASN A 5 3.98 -1.67 -25.64
N ILE A 6 4.30 -0.38 -25.44
CA ILE A 6 4.77 0.15 -24.15
C ILE A 6 3.58 0.22 -23.18
N GLY A 7 2.96 -0.93 -22.93
CA GLY A 7 1.94 -1.11 -21.90
C GLY A 7 2.62 -1.41 -20.57
N ILE A 8 2.13 -2.46 -19.90
CA ILE A 8 2.63 -2.91 -18.59
C ILE A 8 4.17 -3.11 -18.57
N GLY A 9 4.77 -3.54 -19.69
CA GLY A 9 6.23 -3.73 -19.78
C GLY A 9 7.04 -2.44 -19.59
N GLY A 10 6.57 -1.31 -20.11
CA GLY A 10 7.23 -0.01 -19.89
C GLY A 10 7.08 0.48 -18.46
N LEU A 11 5.90 0.26 -17.87
CA LEU A 11 5.61 0.61 -16.48
C LEU A 11 6.52 -0.18 -15.51
N ILE A 12 6.72 -1.47 -15.77
CA ILE A 12 7.64 -2.32 -14.99
C ILE A 12 9.08 -1.81 -15.07
N LEU A 13 9.56 -1.42 -16.26
CA LEU A 13 10.91 -0.89 -16.43
C LEU A 13 11.13 0.38 -15.57
N ILE A 14 10.17 1.30 -15.62
CA ILE A 14 10.20 2.52 -14.79
C ILE A 14 10.18 2.15 -13.31
N LEU A 15 9.35 1.18 -12.92
CA LEU A 15 9.27 0.72 -11.53
C LEU A 15 10.62 0.16 -11.07
N ILE A 16 11.30 -0.66 -11.86
CA ILE A 16 12.61 -1.22 -11.51
C ILE A 16 13.63 -0.09 -11.27
N ILE A 17 13.70 0.91 -12.14
CA ILE A 17 14.61 2.05 -11.97
C ILE A 17 14.27 2.82 -10.69
N ALA A 18 12.99 3.10 -10.46
CA ALA A 18 12.52 3.74 -9.24
C ALA A 18 12.85 2.92 -7.99
N LEU A 19 12.74 1.59 -8.06
CA LEU A 19 13.10 0.68 -6.97
C LEU A 19 14.59 0.61 -6.69
N ILE A 20 15.45 0.84 -7.68
CA ILE A 20 16.90 0.94 -7.45
C ILE A 20 17.23 2.21 -6.67
N ILE A 21 16.57 3.33 -6.99
CA ILE A 21 16.80 4.62 -6.32
C ILE A 21 16.16 4.66 -4.93
N PHE A 22 14.89 4.26 -4.83
CA PHE A 22 14.10 4.35 -3.60
C PHE A 22 14.16 3.08 -2.74
N GLY A 23 14.42 1.91 -3.32
CA GLY A 23 14.41 0.62 -2.64
C GLY A 23 13.02 -0.05 -2.61
N PRO A 24 12.92 -1.38 -2.80
CA PRO A 24 11.65 -2.12 -2.79
C PRO A 24 10.95 -2.11 -1.43
N SER A 25 11.68 -1.91 -0.34
CA SER A 25 11.09 -1.82 1.01
C SER A 25 10.38 -0.48 1.26
N LYS A 26 10.67 0.57 0.48
CA LYS A 26 10.07 1.90 0.69
C LYS A 26 8.68 2.03 0.10
N LEU A 27 8.37 1.36 -1.00
CA LEU A 27 7.01 1.33 -1.54
C LEU A 27 5.95 0.76 -0.56
N PRO A 28 6.16 -0.41 0.09
CA PRO A 28 5.18 -0.92 1.07
C PRO A 28 5.15 -0.10 2.35
N GLU A 29 6.27 0.49 2.77
CA GLU A 29 6.33 1.40 3.92
C GLU A 29 5.51 2.68 3.68
N LEU A 30 5.71 3.33 2.53
CA LEU A 30 4.92 4.47 2.08
C LEU A 30 3.45 4.10 1.89
N GLY A 31 3.15 2.96 1.26
CA GLY A 31 1.79 2.48 1.06
C GLY A 31 1.05 2.23 2.38
N ARG A 32 1.73 1.74 3.42
CA ARG A 32 1.16 1.58 4.77
C ARG A 32 0.86 2.93 5.43
N ALA A 33 1.79 3.89 5.33
CA ALA A 33 1.60 5.23 5.87
C ALA A 33 0.46 5.98 5.16
N PHE A 34 0.51 6.04 3.82
CA PHE A 34 -0.55 6.62 3.00
C PHE A 34 -1.88 5.90 3.17
N GLY A 35 -1.88 4.58 3.32
CA GLY A 35 -3.09 3.79 3.52
C GLY A 35 -3.82 4.13 4.82
N ARG A 36 -3.07 4.37 5.91
CA ARG A 36 -3.66 4.84 7.19
C ARG A 36 -4.28 6.23 7.03
N THR A 37 -3.55 7.17 6.43
CA THR A 37 -4.07 8.50 6.13
C THR A 37 -5.31 8.43 5.25
N LEU A 38 -5.30 7.63 4.17
CA LEU A 38 -6.43 7.50 3.26
C LEU A 38 -7.63 6.82 3.92
N SER A 39 -7.40 5.88 4.85
CA SER A 39 -8.48 5.24 5.63
C SER A 39 -9.16 6.25 6.56
N GLU A 40 -8.39 7.08 7.25
CA GLU A 40 -8.91 8.15 8.11
C GLU A 40 -9.61 9.24 7.29
N PHE A 41 -9.01 9.67 6.17
CA PHE A 41 -9.61 10.61 5.23
C PHE A 41 -10.92 10.07 4.66
N LYS A 42 -10.98 8.77 4.32
CA LYS A 42 -12.21 8.12 3.82
C LYS A 42 -13.28 8.10 4.90
N GLY A 43 -12.93 7.79 6.15
CA GLY A 43 -13.86 7.83 7.29
C GLY A 43 -14.43 9.22 7.52
N ALA A 44 -13.55 10.24 7.60
CA ALA A 44 -13.95 11.63 7.75
C ALA A 44 -14.83 12.12 6.58
N THR A 45 -14.42 11.84 5.35
CA THR A 45 -15.19 12.23 4.15
C THR A 45 -16.54 11.52 4.10
N ARG A 46 -16.65 10.27 4.57
CA ARG A 46 -17.92 9.55 4.68
C ARG A 46 -18.89 10.20 5.66
N GLY A 47 -18.41 10.67 6.81
CA GLY A 47 -19.23 11.41 7.78
C GLY A 47 -19.66 12.79 7.29
N LEU A 48 -18.86 13.41 6.42
CA LEU A 48 -19.22 14.69 5.79
C LEU A 48 -20.22 14.52 4.63
N VAL A 49 -20.10 13.44 3.85
CA VAL A 49 -20.96 13.22 2.66
C VAL A 49 -22.32 12.59 3.01
N ASN A 50 -22.37 11.81 4.09
CA ASN A 50 -23.60 11.26 4.64
C ASN A 50 -23.87 12.00 5.95
N GLY A 51 -24.51 13.17 5.88
CA GLY A 51 -24.86 13.92 7.08
C GLY A 51 -25.68 13.06 8.04
N ASP A 52 -25.18 12.93 9.27
CA ASP A 52 -25.86 12.39 10.45
C ASP A 52 -26.39 10.95 10.42
N GLU A 53 -25.55 9.96 10.05
CA GLU A 53 -25.79 8.57 10.50
C GLU A 53 -24.50 7.97 11.08
N GLU A 54 -24.38 8.08 12.41
CA GLU A 54 -23.36 7.45 13.24
C GLU A 54 -23.25 5.95 12.95
N ASN A 55 -22.06 5.49 12.59
CA ASN A 55 -21.68 4.10 12.77
C ASN A 55 -20.23 4.05 13.26
N GLU A 56 -20.09 3.72 14.53
CA GLU A 56 -18.87 3.28 15.17
C GLU A 56 -18.29 2.08 14.41
N ASP A 57 -17.11 2.26 13.79
CA ASP A 57 -16.24 1.15 13.42
C ASP A 57 -14.81 1.45 13.89
N GLY A 58 -14.71 1.71 15.19
CA GLY A 58 -13.48 1.52 15.95
C GLY A 58 -13.42 0.07 16.40
N LYS A 59 -12.68 -0.77 15.68
CA LYS A 59 -11.75 -1.80 16.21
C LYS A 59 -11.48 -2.88 15.18
N LYS A 60 -10.31 -2.80 14.56
CA LYS A 60 -9.39 -3.94 14.50
C LYS A 60 -7.99 -3.41 14.78
N ASP A 61 -7.55 -3.68 15.99
CA ASP A 61 -6.15 -4.05 16.23
C ASP A 61 -5.71 -5.13 15.22
N ASP A 62 -4.43 -5.45 15.25
CA ASP A 62 -3.82 -6.55 14.50
C ASP A 62 -3.20 -6.14 13.16
N ALA A 63 -1.92 -5.79 13.27
CA ALA A 63 -0.94 -6.42 12.40
C ALA A 63 -1.24 -7.92 12.24
N PRO A 64 -1.14 -8.44 11.01
CA PRO A 64 -0.42 -9.69 10.88
C PRO A 64 0.56 -9.65 9.70
N LYS A 65 1.79 -10.07 10.00
CA LYS A 65 2.55 -10.99 9.15
C LYS A 65 2.87 -10.52 7.73
N ALA A 66 3.86 -9.65 7.60
CA ALA A 66 4.83 -9.81 6.52
C ALA A 66 5.96 -10.69 7.08
N ALA A 67 5.92 -11.98 6.72
CA ALA A 67 7.04 -12.91 6.81
C ALA A 67 8.35 -12.16 6.44
N ALA A 68 9.44 -12.17 7.21
CA ALA A 68 10.03 -13.27 7.97
C ALA A 68 9.98 -14.59 7.20
N ALA A 69 10.71 -14.62 6.08
CA ALA A 69 11.30 -15.83 5.53
C ALA A 69 12.79 -15.59 5.22
N ALA A 70 13.52 -15.16 6.24
CA ALA A 70 14.93 -15.51 6.42
C ALA A 70 14.95 -16.33 7.72
N GLY A 71 15.33 -17.60 7.58
CA GLY A 71 14.98 -18.67 8.51
C GLY A 71 15.83 -18.78 9.77
N LYS A 72 15.65 -19.89 10.49
CA LYS A 72 16.73 -20.64 11.15
C LYS A 72 16.23 -21.93 11.83
N GLN A 73 17.15 -22.91 11.86
CA GLN A 73 17.33 -23.98 12.84
C GLN A 73 16.37 -25.18 12.75
N GLY A 74 16.83 -26.43 12.72
CA GLY A 74 18.09 -26.98 13.23
C GLY A 74 17.76 -27.93 14.35
N SER A 75 17.99 -29.23 14.12
CA SER A 75 18.09 -30.26 15.15
C SER A 75 19.37 -30.12 15.96
#